data_AF-A0A0D2SZA6-F1
#
_entry.id   AF-A0A0D2SZA6-F1
#
_cell.length_a   1.000
_cell.length_b   1.000
_cell.length_c   1.000
_cell.angle_alpha   90.00
_cell.angle_beta   90.00
_cell.angle_gamma   90.00
#
_symmetry.space_group_name_H-M   'P 1'
#
loop_
_entity.id
_entity.type
_entity.pdbx_description
1 polymer ?
#
loop_
_entity_poly.entity_id
_entity_poly.type
_entity_poly.pdbx_seq_one_letter_code
_entity_poly.pdbx_strand_id
1 'polypeptide(L)'
;MAEVRGANTWREELASLVEDTGILYTGEAATFSSLPPFNPEKSTAMAAAVSETDHETEPPETLKEQVTEFLKSWCEMVLELGRGCRDILQQTVVTEDSFVVQKLGGPVARVSSRLRFLNEFLPEDRDPVHAWPVIFFVFILALSALNLNGGHDGLAPAVKKVLVHPPSASRIQLPDGRHLAYREIGVPADKARFSLMAPHSFLSSRLAGIPGVKIPLLEEFGVRLVSYDLPGFGESDPHPSRNLNSSAFDMLQLADAVGVDDKFWVLGYSGGSIHAWAALRYVPHRIAGAAVVAPMINPYEPSMTKEEMRSIWGESLPRRKLMYYLARRLPKLLSFFYRRSFLSGKHGRVEKLMSVSLGRRDEILTEGATFEDFWHRDVEESVRQGNTKPFIEEAILQVSNWGFSLADLQVQRKCYRNGIFPWLKSLYSLAECELAGFLGPIHIWGWMIKLFHKE
;
A
#
# COMPACT_ATOMS: atom_id res chain seq x y z
N MET A 1 -7.30 -44.77 21.11
CA MET A 1 -7.96 -43.68 20.36
C MET A 1 -7.07 -42.47 20.48
N ALA A 2 -6.53 -42.01 19.35
CA ALA A 2 -5.65 -40.85 19.28
C ALA A 2 -6.50 -39.59 19.13
N GLU A 3 -6.37 -38.63 20.05
CA GLU A 3 -6.88 -37.28 19.85
C GLU A 3 -5.92 -36.51 18.94
N VAL A 4 -6.44 -36.13 17.78
CA VAL A 4 -5.78 -35.28 16.80
C VAL A 4 -5.72 -33.86 17.38
N ARG A 5 -4.55 -33.43 17.85
CA ARG A 5 -4.29 -32.01 18.13
C ARG A 5 -4.34 -31.24 16.82
N GLY A 6 -5.30 -30.31 16.72
CA GLY A 6 -5.35 -29.33 15.64
C GLY A 6 -4.10 -28.44 15.65
N ALA A 7 -3.69 -27.99 14.46
CA ALA A 7 -2.60 -27.04 14.31
C ALA A 7 -2.97 -25.72 15.00
N ASN A 8 -2.05 -25.19 15.81
CA ASN A 8 -2.23 -23.91 16.50
C ASN A 8 -2.40 -22.78 15.48
N THR A 9 -3.25 -21.82 15.80
CA THR A 9 -3.56 -20.64 14.97
C THR A 9 -2.51 -19.55 15.13
N TRP A 10 -2.26 -18.71 14.12
CA TRP A 10 -1.29 -17.60 14.28
C TRP A 10 -1.70 -16.58 15.37
N ARG A 11 -2.98 -16.55 15.75
CA ARG A 11 -3.48 -15.79 16.91
C ARG A 11 -2.91 -16.32 18.21
N GLU A 12 -2.91 -17.63 18.39
CA GLU A 12 -2.30 -18.30 19.55
C GLU A 12 -0.78 -18.17 19.52
N GLU A 13 -0.19 -18.12 18.32
CA GLU A 13 1.23 -17.81 18.13
C GLU A 13 1.56 -16.36 18.53
N LEU A 14 0.87 -15.34 18.01
CA LEU A 14 1.16 -13.95 18.42
C LEU A 14 0.81 -13.67 19.89
N ALA A 15 -0.23 -14.32 20.43
CA ALA A 15 -0.60 -14.18 21.84
C ALA A 15 0.43 -14.81 22.79
N SER A 16 1.11 -15.90 22.38
CA SER A 16 2.17 -16.51 23.20
C SER A 16 3.44 -15.67 23.31
N LEU A 17 3.59 -14.64 22.48
CA LEU A 17 4.71 -13.69 22.52
C LEU A 17 4.49 -12.50 23.47
N VAL A 18 3.29 -12.36 24.06
CA VAL A 18 2.93 -11.24 24.92
C VAL A 18 2.74 -11.76 26.35
N GLU A 19 3.84 -11.88 27.10
CA GLU A 19 3.76 -11.99 28.55
C GLU A 19 3.64 -10.58 29.18
N ASP A 20 2.52 -10.45 29.90
CA ASP A 20 2.05 -9.41 30.81
C ASP A 20 3.06 -8.34 31.26
N THR A 21 2.98 -7.14 30.66
CA THR A 21 3.57 -5.92 31.23
C THR A 21 2.44 -4.98 31.64
N GLY A 22 1.98 -5.15 32.88
CA GLY A 22 0.95 -4.30 33.48
C GLY A 22 1.42 -2.85 33.67
N ILE A 23 0.73 -1.92 33.01
CA ILE A 23 0.63 -0.52 33.42
C ILE A 23 -0.80 -0.03 33.10
N LEU A 24 -1.57 0.26 34.15
CA LEU A 24 -2.91 0.86 34.11
C LEU A 24 -2.80 2.37 33.84
N TYR A 25 -3.53 2.88 32.84
CA TYR A 25 -3.80 4.31 32.72
C TYR A 25 -5.25 4.60 33.12
N THR A 26 -5.40 5.34 34.21
CA THR A 26 -6.65 5.91 34.72
C THR A 26 -7.20 6.96 33.79
N GLY A 27 -8.47 6.82 33.38
CA GLY A 27 -9.19 7.81 32.60
C GLY A 27 -9.83 8.90 33.46
N GLU A 28 -9.90 10.11 32.93
CA GLU A 28 -10.84 11.13 33.40
C GLU A 28 -11.54 11.78 32.20
N ALA A 29 -12.87 11.81 32.27
CA ALA A 29 -13.77 12.44 31.33
C ALA A 29 -14.20 13.80 31.89
N ALA A 30 -14.17 14.85 31.07
CA ALA A 30 -14.76 16.15 31.40
C ALA A 30 -15.88 16.49 30.40
N THR A 31 -17.07 16.62 30.96
CA THR A 31 -18.34 17.10 30.39
C THR A 31 -18.31 18.62 30.19
N PHE A 32 -18.94 19.14 29.12
CA PHE A 32 -19.58 20.47 29.16
C PHE A 32 -20.82 20.54 28.26
N SER A 33 -21.79 21.31 28.75
CA SER A 33 -23.20 21.39 28.36
C SER A 33 -23.53 22.62 27.50
N SER A 34 -24.62 22.47 26.75
CA SER A 34 -25.51 23.34 25.95
C SER A 34 -25.56 24.88 26.10
N LEU A 35 -25.86 25.60 24.99
CA LEU A 35 -27.06 26.46 24.68
C LEU A 35 -26.82 27.41 23.44
N PRO A 36 -27.84 28.07 22.81
CA PRO A 36 -28.12 27.97 21.36
C PRO A 36 -28.20 29.36 20.62
N PRO A 37 -28.98 29.59 19.52
CA PRO A 37 -28.49 30.24 18.30
C PRO A 37 -28.92 31.71 18.09
N PHE A 38 -28.20 32.40 17.21
CA PHE A 38 -28.40 33.82 16.83
C PHE A 38 -29.27 33.96 15.57
N ASN A 39 -30.15 34.97 15.54
CA ASN A 39 -31.13 35.25 14.48
C ASN A 39 -31.02 36.76 14.13
N PRO A 40 -30.98 37.20 12.85
CA PRO A 40 -30.96 38.63 12.52
C PRO A 40 -32.34 39.14 12.06
N GLU A 41 -32.70 40.33 12.55
CA GLU A 41 -33.90 41.09 12.15
C GLU A 41 -33.70 41.97 10.90
N LYS A 42 -34.77 42.05 10.10
CA LYS A 42 -35.41 43.20 9.41
C LYS A 42 -34.58 44.35 8.82
N SER A 43 -34.94 44.72 7.59
CA SER A 43 -35.47 46.06 7.32
C SER A 43 -36.37 46.07 6.07
N THR A 44 -37.52 46.72 6.21
CA THR A 44 -38.57 46.96 5.22
C THR A 44 -38.51 48.42 4.80
N ALA A 45 -38.67 48.74 3.51
CA ALA A 45 -39.17 50.05 3.09
C ALA A 45 -39.87 49.93 1.74
N MET A 46 -41.05 50.54 1.66
CA MET A 46 -42.05 50.48 0.60
C MET A 46 -42.39 51.92 0.18
N ALA A 47 -42.51 52.19 -1.13
CA ALA A 47 -43.28 53.27 -1.76
C ALA A 47 -43.21 53.04 -3.29
N ALA A 48 -44.27 52.61 -3.99
CA ALA A 48 -45.39 53.39 -4.55
C ALA A 48 -44.92 54.53 -5.50
N ALA A 49 -45.42 54.78 -6.71
CA ALA A 49 -46.40 54.19 -7.65
C ALA A 49 -46.34 55.01 -8.97
N VAL A 50 -47.08 54.57 -10.01
CA VAL A 50 -47.59 55.29 -11.22
C VAL A 50 -46.78 55.20 -12.53
N SER A 51 -47.28 54.43 -13.51
CA SER A 51 -48.02 54.94 -14.69
C SER A 51 -48.24 53.83 -15.73
N GLU A 52 -49.45 53.79 -16.30
CA GLU A 52 -49.94 52.88 -17.36
C GLU A 52 -49.21 53.02 -18.69
N THR A 53 -49.12 51.91 -19.45
CA THR A 53 -49.43 51.88 -20.89
C THR A 53 -49.58 50.43 -21.37
N ASP A 54 -50.71 50.18 -22.04
CA ASP A 54 -51.07 48.90 -22.67
C ASP A 54 -50.09 48.52 -23.78
N HIS A 55 -49.60 47.27 -23.75
CA HIS A 55 -49.20 46.52 -24.93
C HIS A 55 -49.39 45.02 -24.65
N GLU A 56 -50.35 44.41 -25.36
CA GLU A 56 -50.45 42.96 -25.49
C GLU A 56 -49.12 42.39 -25.99
N THR A 57 -48.43 41.62 -25.16
CA THR A 57 -47.27 40.82 -25.57
C THR A 57 -47.29 39.52 -24.77
N GLU A 58 -47.22 38.40 -25.48
CA GLU A 58 -47.28 37.04 -24.93
C GLU A 58 -46.28 36.80 -23.78
N PRO A 59 -46.59 35.92 -22.81
CA PRO A 59 -45.73 35.73 -21.65
C PRO A 59 -44.37 35.15 -22.07
N PRO A 60 -43.26 35.58 -21.44
CA PRO A 60 -41.94 35.06 -21.75
C PRO A 60 -41.87 33.60 -21.31
N GLU A 61 -41.52 32.72 -22.25
CA GLU A 61 -41.25 31.31 -22.00
C GLU A 61 -40.31 31.15 -20.81
N THR A 62 -40.70 30.29 -19.87
CA THR A 62 -39.94 30.12 -18.64
C THR A 62 -38.61 29.43 -18.96
N LEU A 63 -37.52 29.83 -18.30
CA LEU A 63 -36.19 29.19 -18.39
C LEU A 63 -36.23 27.64 -18.35
N LYS A 64 -37.25 27.09 -17.69
CA LYS A 64 -37.53 25.66 -17.62
C LYS A 64 -37.96 25.06 -18.95
N GLU A 65 -38.79 25.74 -19.74
CA GLU A 65 -39.20 25.32 -21.09
C GLU A 65 -38.00 25.36 -22.03
N GLN A 66 -37.21 26.43 -21.99
CA GLN A 66 -36.00 26.57 -22.81
C GLN A 66 -34.95 25.48 -22.52
N VAL A 67 -34.76 25.10 -21.24
CA VAL A 67 -33.90 23.98 -20.85
C VAL A 67 -34.49 22.64 -21.31
N THR A 68 -35.82 22.50 -21.31
CA THR A 68 -36.50 21.26 -21.73
C THR A 68 -36.39 21.06 -23.24
N GLU A 69 -36.58 22.12 -24.03
CA GLU A 69 -36.39 22.08 -25.49
C GLU A 69 -34.94 21.86 -25.89
N PHE A 70 -33.99 22.49 -25.17
CA PHE A 70 -32.57 22.24 -25.37
C PHE A 70 -32.20 20.78 -25.10
N LEU A 71 -32.66 20.21 -23.98
CA LEU A 71 -32.42 18.79 -23.65
C LEU A 71 -33.03 17.84 -24.68
N LYS A 72 -34.22 18.16 -25.18
CA LYS A 72 -34.89 17.37 -26.22
C LYS A 72 -34.09 17.38 -27.52
N SER A 73 -33.68 18.56 -27.98
CA SER A 73 -32.86 18.74 -29.18
C SER A 73 -31.50 18.07 -29.04
N TRP A 74 -30.88 18.16 -27.86
CA TRP A 74 -29.60 17.50 -27.57
C TRP A 74 -29.72 15.97 -27.60
N CYS A 75 -30.81 15.42 -27.04
CA CYS A 75 -31.09 13.99 -27.09
C CYS A 75 -31.31 13.48 -28.52
N GLU A 76 -32.07 14.23 -29.33
CA GLU A 76 -32.30 13.93 -30.75
C GLU A 76 -30.98 13.94 -31.54
N MET A 77 -30.12 14.94 -31.32
CA MET A 77 -28.82 15.04 -31.99
C MET A 77 -27.86 13.90 -31.58
N VAL A 78 -27.89 13.46 -30.32
CA VAL A 78 -27.12 12.29 -29.85
C VAL A 78 -27.63 10.99 -30.46
N LEU A 79 -28.96 10.85 -30.63
CA LEU A 79 -29.55 9.69 -31.30
C LEU A 79 -29.20 9.65 -32.79
N GLU A 80 -29.21 10.80 -33.47
CA GLU A 80 -28.76 10.89 -34.87
C GLU A 80 -27.27 10.61 -35.02
N LEU A 81 -26.44 11.12 -34.11
CA LEU A 81 -25.01 10.79 -34.09
C LEU A 81 -24.77 9.30 -33.83
N GLY A 82 -25.58 8.67 -32.97
CA GLY A 82 -25.55 7.24 -32.73
C GLY A 82 -25.94 6.42 -33.96
N ARG A 83 -26.96 6.87 -34.72
CA ARG A 83 -27.36 6.27 -36.00
C ARG A 83 -26.27 6.46 -37.07
N GLY A 84 -25.70 7.66 -37.18
CA GLY A 84 -24.59 7.94 -38.10
C GLY A 84 -23.35 7.11 -37.79
N CYS A 85 -22.99 6.95 -36.51
CA CYS A 85 -21.91 6.05 -36.09
C CYS A 85 -22.23 4.59 -36.43
N ARG A 86 -23.48 4.13 -36.25
CA ARG A 86 -23.92 2.79 -36.63
C ARG A 86 -23.82 2.57 -38.13
N ASP A 87 -24.25 3.53 -38.94
CA ASP A 87 -24.23 3.44 -40.39
C ASP A 87 -22.79 3.46 -40.93
N ILE A 88 -21.92 4.29 -40.35
CA ILE A 88 -20.48 4.30 -40.64
C ILE A 88 -19.85 2.96 -40.25
N LEU A 89 -20.20 2.39 -39.09
CA LEU A 89 -19.70 1.07 -38.68
C LEU A 89 -20.21 -0.05 -39.60
N GLN A 90 -21.48 -0.01 -40.02
CA GLN A 90 -22.02 -0.96 -40.99
C GLN A 90 -21.34 -0.84 -42.36
N GLN A 91 -21.07 0.37 -42.82
CA GLN A 91 -20.39 0.60 -44.11
C GLN A 91 -18.88 0.27 -44.07
N THR A 92 -18.21 0.51 -42.94
CA THR A 92 -16.73 0.40 -42.82
C THR A 92 -16.27 -0.96 -42.28
N VAL A 93 -17.08 -1.66 -41.47
CA VAL A 93 -16.69 -2.89 -40.75
C VAL A 93 -17.41 -4.15 -41.27
N VAL A 94 -18.58 -4.03 -41.91
CA VAL A 94 -19.46 -5.17 -42.25
C VAL A 94 -19.50 -5.48 -43.76
N THR A 95 -18.61 -4.90 -44.56
CA THR A 95 -18.43 -5.31 -45.96
C THR A 95 -17.29 -6.31 -46.08
N GLU A 96 -17.56 -7.49 -46.68
CA GLU A 96 -16.64 -8.63 -46.77
C GLU A 96 -15.32 -8.31 -47.50
N ASP A 97 -15.23 -7.17 -48.20
CA ASP A 97 -14.07 -6.72 -48.98
C ASP A 97 -13.19 -5.68 -48.27
N SER A 98 -13.43 -5.38 -46.98
CA SER A 98 -12.64 -4.41 -46.21
C SER A 98 -11.23 -4.91 -45.88
N PHE A 99 -10.21 -4.08 -46.14
CA PHE A 99 -8.78 -4.33 -45.82
C PHE A 99 -8.54 -4.73 -44.35
N VAL A 100 -9.41 -4.26 -43.45
CA VAL A 100 -9.37 -4.57 -42.02
C VAL A 100 -9.77 -6.03 -41.78
N VAL A 101 -10.83 -6.52 -42.45
CA VAL A 101 -11.31 -7.90 -42.32
C VAL A 101 -10.29 -8.90 -42.86
N GLN A 102 -9.66 -8.59 -44.01
CA GLN A 102 -8.64 -9.48 -44.59
C GLN A 102 -7.35 -9.57 -43.75
N LYS A 103 -6.89 -8.47 -43.14
CA LYS A 103 -5.60 -8.44 -42.43
C LYS A 103 -5.72 -8.75 -40.93
N LEU A 104 -6.85 -8.39 -40.29
CA LEU A 104 -7.08 -8.63 -38.86
C LEU A 104 -8.02 -9.80 -38.59
N GLY A 105 -8.75 -10.32 -39.59
CA GLY A 105 -9.71 -11.42 -39.41
C GLY A 105 -9.09 -12.69 -38.80
N GLY A 106 -7.89 -13.09 -39.25
CA GLY A 106 -7.19 -14.26 -38.71
C GLY A 106 -6.79 -14.11 -37.23
N PRO A 107 -6.04 -13.06 -36.85
CA PRO A 107 -5.69 -12.79 -35.44
C PRO A 107 -6.91 -12.57 -34.54
N VAL A 108 -7.91 -11.82 -35.00
CA VAL A 108 -9.13 -11.52 -34.24
C VAL A 108 -9.99 -12.77 -34.05
N ALA A 109 -10.11 -13.64 -35.05
CA ALA A 109 -10.82 -14.92 -34.91
C ALA A 109 -10.15 -15.85 -33.88
N ARG A 110 -8.81 -15.86 -33.82
CA ARG A 110 -8.04 -16.68 -32.86
C ARG A 110 -8.10 -16.13 -31.43
N VAL A 111 -8.22 -14.80 -31.26
CA VAL A 111 -8.45 -14.16 -29.95
C VAL A 111 -9.91 -14.34 -29.52
N SER A 112 -10.85 -14.14 -30.43
CA SER A 112 -12.29 -14.40 -30.25
C SER A 112 -12.55 -15.84 -29.78
N SER A 113 -11.91 -16.84 -30.41
CA SER A 113 -12.07 -18.24 -30.01
C SER A 113 -11.57 -18.52 -28.58
N ARG A 114 -10.49 -17.84 -28.16
CA ARG A 114 -9.95 -17.95 -26.79
C ARG A 114 -10.76 -17.20 -25.75
N LEU A 115 -11.49 -16.16 -26.16
CA LEU A 115 -12.33 -15.35 -25.30
C LEU A 115 -13.81 -15.76 -25.35
N ARG A 116 -14.16 -16.83 -26.09
CA ARG A 116 -15.53 -17.31 -26.23
C ARG A 116 -16.18 -17.69 -24.90
N PHE A 117 -15.39 -18.11 -23.91
CA PHE A 117 -15.88 -18.37 -22.55
C PHE A 117 -16.51 -17.12 -21.90
N LEU A 118 -16.11 -15.92 -22.31
CA LEU A 118 -16.70 -14.68 -21.79
C LEU A 118 -18.16 -14.52 -22.24
N ASN A 119 -18.55 -15.15 -23.35
CA ASN A 119 -19.93 -15.09 -23.83
C ASN A 119 -20.92 -15.76 -22.87
N GLU A 120 -20.46 -16.64 -21.97
CA GLU A 120 -21.29 -17.22 -20.91
C GLU A 120 -21.77 -16.18 -19.88
N PHE A 121 -21.13 -15.01 -19.83
CA PHE A 121 -21.51 -13.90 -18.96
C PHE A 121 -22.45 -12.88 -19.65
N LEU A 122 -22.76 -13.07 -20.93
CA LEU A 122 -23.76 -12.27 -21.62
C LEU A 122 -25.16 -12.86 -21.38
N PRO A 123 -26.20 -12.03 -21.21
CA PRO A 123 -27.58 -12.52 -21.22
C PRO A 123 -27.88 -13.29 -22.51
N GLU A 124 -28.62 -14.41 -22.41
CA GLU A 124 -28.88 -15.34 -23.51
C GLU A 124 -29.45 -14.68 -24.78
N ASP A 125 -30.07 -13.50 -24.64
CA ASP A 125 -30.74 -12.77 -25.72
C ASP A 125 -29.83 -11.80 -26.50
N ARG A 126 -28.51 -11.77 -26.22
CA ARG A 126 -27.59 -10.78 -26.79
C ARG A 126 -26.52 -11.42 -27.67
N ASP A 127 -26.51 -11.05 -28.95
CA ASP A 127 -25.45 -11.44 -29.89
C ASP A 127 -24.08 -10.90 -29.43
N PRO A 128 -23.08 -11.78 -29.16
CA PRO A 128 -21.75 -11.39 -28.74
C PRO A 128 -21.05 -10.38 -29.66
N VAL A 129 -21.32 -10.44 -30.97
CA VAL A 129 -20.71 -9.55 -31.96
C VAL A 129 -21.13 -8.09 -31.74
N HIS A 130 -22.31 -7.88 -31.18
CA HIS A 130 -22.88 -6.56 -30.92
C HIS A 130 -22.71 -6.12 -29.47
N ALA A 131 -22.77 -7.07 -28.52
CA ALA A 131 -22.68 -6.77 -27.08
C ALA A 131 -21.26 -6.38 -26.64
N TRP A 132 -20.23 -7.10 -27.09
CA TRP A 132 -18.85 -6.86 -26.65
C TRP A 132 -18.31 -5.49 -27.06
N PRO A 133 -18.49 -4.99 -28.30
CA PRO A 133 -18.06 -3.65 -28.67
C PRO A 133 -18.71 -2.57 -27.81
N VAL A 134 -20.00 -2.70 -27.48
CA VAL A 134 -20.72 -1.76 -26.61
C VAL A 134 -20.18 -1.80 -25.19
N ILE A 135 -19.97 -2.99 -24.61
CA ILE A 135 -19.37 -3.15 -23.28
C ILE A 135 -17.96 -2.54 -23.25
N PHE A 136 -17.14 -2.80 -24.27
CA PHE A 136 -15.79 -2.26 -24.36
C PHE A 136 -15.79 -0.73 -24.49
N PHE A 137 -16.70 -0.19 -25.30
CA PHE A 137 -16.87 1.24 -25.48
C PHE A 137 -17.35 1.92 -24.19
N VAL A 138 -18.36 1.36 -23.51
CA VAL A 138 -18.83 1.84 -22.21
C VAL A 138 -17.74 1.72 -21.14
N PHE A 139 -16.94 0.65 -21.15
CA PHE A 139 -15.81 0.48 -20.24
C PHE A 139 -14.73 1.54 -20.47
N ILE A 140 -14.40 1.83 -21.73
CA ILE A 140 -13.45 2.89 -22.10
C ILE A 140 -14.01 4.28 -21.73
N LEU A 141 -15.30 4.54 -21.95
CA LEU A 141 -15.94 5.79 -21.55
C LEU A 141 -16.00 5.93 -20.02
N ALA A 142 -16.32 4.87 -19.29
CA ALA A 142 -16.32 4.88 -17.83
C ALA A 142 -14.90 5.10 -17.28
N LEU A 143 -13.89 4.45 -17.86
CA LEU A 143 -12.48 4.72 -17.57
C LEU A 143 -12.12 6.18 -17.87
N SER A 144 -12.53 6.70 -19.02
CA SER A 144 -12.21 8.08 -19.43
C SER A 144 -12.90 9.09 -18.51
N ALA A 145 -14.17 8.88 -18.18
CA ALA A 145 -14.92 9.70 -17.21
C ALA A 145 -14.28 9.64 -15.82
N LEU A 146 -13.85 8.47 -15.34
CA LEU A 146 -13.11 8.34 -14.07
C LEU A 146 -11.76 9.07 -14.10
N ASN A 147 -11.15 9.25 -15.28
CA ASN A 147 -9.91 10.03 -15.44
C ASN A 147 -10.18 11.54 -15.62
N LEU A 148 -11.34 11.92 -16.17
CA LEU A 148 -11.72 13.32 -16.45
C LEU A 148 -12.47 13.99 -15.29
N ASN A 149 -13.19 13.24 -14.45
CA ASN A 149 -13.88 13.77 -13.27
C ASN A 149 -12.93 14.12 -12.10
N GLY A 150 -11.63 14.24 -12.37
CA GLY A 150 -10.66 14.84 -11.46
C GLY A 150 -10.60 16.38 -11.54
N GLY A 151 -11.38 17.01 -12.43
CA GLY A 151 -11.47 18.46 -12.55
C GLY A 151 -12.68 19.01 -11.79
N HIS A 152 -12.53 19.23 -10.48
CA HIS A 152 -13.35 20.23 -9.80
C HIS A 152 -12.52 21.50 -9.63
N ASP A 153 -13.02 22.57 -10.26
CA ASP A 153 -12.59 23.94 -10.08
C ASP A 153 -12.74 24.35 -8.62
N GLY A 154 -11.60 24.40 -7.95
CA GLY A 154 -11.40 25.06 -6.67
C GLY A 154 -9.92 25.31 -6.56
N LEU A 155 -9.52 26.58 -6.65
CA LEU A 155 -8.16 27.13 -6.53
C LEU A 155 -7.11 26.05 -6.19
N ALA A 156 -6.70 25.26 -7.18
CA ALA A 156 -5.99 24.03 -6.90
C ALA A 156 -4.64 24.41 -6.26
N PRO A 157 -4.33 23.92 -5.03
CA PRO A 157 -3.04 24.21 -4.43
C PRO A 157 -1.95 23.81 -5.42
N ALA A 158 -0.98 24.71 -5.62
CA ALA A 158 0.07 24.53 -6.60
C ALA A 158 0.68 23.14 -6.43
N VAL A 159 0.54 22.29 -7.46
CA VAL A 159 1.01 20.91 -7.40
C VAL A 159 2.53 20.92 -7.21
N LYS A 160 2.98 20.59 -6.00
CA LYS A 160 4.41 20.54 -5.66
C LYS A 160 5.08 19.49 -6.54
N LYS A 161 6.19 19.87 -7.18
CA LYS A 161 6.98 18.96 -8.02
C LYS A 161 8.01 18.24 -7.15
N VAL A 162 8.33 17.01 -7.53
CA VAL A 162 9.42 16.24 -6.94
C VAL A 162 10.75 16.94 -7.27
N LEU A 163 11.56 17.19 -6.26
CA LEU A 163 12.89 17.77 -6.40
C LEU A 163 13.96 16.68 -6.44
N VAL A 164 14.98 16.89 -7.27
CA VAL A 164 16.18 16.05 -7.30
C VAL A 164 17.25 16.73 -6.46
N HIS A 165 17.61 16.10 -5.34
CA HIS A 165 18.64 16.59 -4.43
C HIS A 165 20.02 16.02 -4.80
N PRO A 166 21.11 16.75 -4.51
CA PRO A 166 22.46 16.21 -4.68
C PRO A 166 22.66 14.96 -3.81
N PRO A 167 23.51 14.01 -4.23
CA PRO A 167 23.95 12.90 -3.41
C PRO A 167 24.42 13.36 -2.02
N SER A 168 23.93 12.71 -0.97
CA SER A 168 24.26 13.03 0.42
C SER A 168 24.42 11.80 1.30
N ALA A 169 24.18 10.59 0.78
CA ALA A 169 24.33 9.36 1.55
C ALA A 169 25.79 9.02 1.89
N SER A 170 26.00 8.55 3.12
CA SER A 170 27.11 7.66 3.40
C SER A 170 26.87 6.33 2.68
N ARG A 171 27.92 5.74 2.10
CA ARG A 171 27.83 4.49 1.34
C ARG A 171 28.88 3.51 1.80
N ILE A 172 28.50 2.24 1.87
CA ILE A 172 29.39 1.10 2.06
C ILE A 172 29.33 0.21 0.82
N GLN A 173 30.46 -0.41 0.47
CA GLN A 173 30.50 -1.42 -0.57
C GLN A 173 30.31 -2.81 0.06
N LEU A 174 29.35 -3.57 -0.44
CA LEU A 174 29.09 -4.95 -0.05
C LEU A 174 30.09 -5.91 -0.71
N PRO A 175 30.26 -7.14 -0.18
CA PRO A 175 31.15 -8.14 -0.76
C PRO A 175 30.84 -8.52 -2.21
N ASP A 176 29.60 -8.33 -2.66
CA ASP A 176 29.18 -8.58 -4.05
C ASP A 176 29.40 -7.37 -4.99
N GLY A 177 30.01 -6.29 -4.48
CA GLY A 177 30.38 -5.09 -5.22
C GLY A 177 29.30 -4.00 -5.26
N ARG A 178 28.06 -4.28 -4.82
CA ARG A 178 27.00 -3.28 -4.71
C ARG A 178 27.30 -2.27 -3.61
N HIS A 179 26.81 -1.06 -3.74
CA HIS A 179 26.82 -0.07 -2.68
C HIS A 179 25.46 0.01 -1.99
N LEU A 180 25.48 0.05 -0.65
CA LEU A 180 24.31 0.44 0.14
C LEU A 180 24.50 1.85 0.70
N ALA A 181 23.49 2.69 0.49
CA ALA A 181 23.38 4.00 1.06
C ALA A 181 22.67 3.94 2.42
N TYR A 182 23.22 4.62 3.40
CA TYR A 182 22.73 4.59 4.77
C TYR A 182 22.85 5.94 5.46
N ARG A 183 22.17 6.05 6.60
CA ARG A 183 22.16 7.23 7.47
C ARG A 183 22.21 6.78 8.92
N GLU A 184 23.02 7.48 9.71
CA GLU A 184 23.11 7.29 11.15
C GLU A 184 22.50 8.50 11.87
N ILE A 185 21.68 8.26 12.89
CA ILE A 185 21.15 9.29 13.80
C ILE A 185 21.15 8.79 15.25
N GLY A 186 21.14 9.72 16.21
CA GLY A 186 21.25 9.43 17.63
C GLY A 186 22.70 9.56 18.11
N VAL A 187 23.14 8.70 19.04
CA VAL A 187 24.51 8.76 19.58
C VAL A 187 25.54 8.10 18.65
N PRO A 188 26.81 8.53 18.68
CA PRO A 188 27.90 7.86 17.97
C PRO A 188 28.17 6.46 18.52
N ALA A 189 28.88 5.64 17.74
CA ALA A 189 29.16 4.23 18.03
C ALA A 189 29.78 3.98 19.41
N ASP A 190 30.73 4.81 19.83
CA ASP A 190 31.45 4.71 21.11
C ASP A 190 30.58 4.99 22.34
N LYS A 191 29.41 5.62 22.14
CA LYS A 191 28.44 5.96 23.20
C LYS A 191 27.14 5.18 23.09
N ALA A 192 27.00 4.33 22.08
CA ALA A 192 25.79 3.58 21.83
C ALA A 192 25.57 2.50 22.89
N ARG A 193 24.45 2.59 23.61
CA ARG A 193 23.92 1.51 24.45
C ARG A 193 23.21 0.46 23.59
N PHE A 194 22.53 0.92 22.54
CA PHE A 194 21.82 0.07 21.60
C PHE A 194 22.08 0.53 20.17
N SER A 195 22.49 -0.40 19.31
CA SER A 195 22.56 -0.19 17.86
C SER A 195 21.32 -0.80 17.21
N LEU A 196 20.56 0.00 16.47
CA LEU A 196 19.32 -0.38 15.81
C LEU A 196 19.48 -0.30 14.29
N MET A 197 19.12 -1.37 13.59
CA MET A 197 19.01 -1.41 12.13
C MET A 197 17.55 -1.23 11.72
N ALA A 198 17.27 -0.24 10.87
CA ALA A 198 15.91 0.11 10.46
C ALA A 198 15.75 0.06 8.93
N PRO A 199 15.24 -1.06 8.37
CA PRO A 199 14.80 -1.09 6.98
C PRO A 199 13.61 -0.14 6.79
N HIS A 200 13.66 0.68 5.73
CA HIS A 200 12.55 1.58 5.41
C HIS A 200 11.33 0.83 4.87
N SER A 201 10.19 1.52 4.86
CA SER A 201 8.92 1.01 4.33
C SER A 201 8.80 1.16 2.81
N PHE A 202 7.67 0.69 2.26
CA PHE A 202 7.30 1.00 0.88
C PHE A 202 7.15 2.51 0.68
N LEU A 203 7.66 3.03 -0.43
CA LEU A 203 7.67 4.48 -0.75
C LEU A 203 8.34 5.31 0.35
N SER A 204 9.54 4.89 0.74
CA SER A 204 10.35 5.51 1.78
C SER A 204 11.83 5.29 1.49
N SER A 205 12.71 5.91 2.28
CA SER A 205 14.16 5.86 2.12
C SER A 205 14.88 5.80 3.48
N ARG A 206 16.21 5.80 3.46
CA ARG A 206 17.05 5.96 4.66
C ARG A 206 16.73 7.22 5.47
N LEU A 207 16.07 8.22 4.89
CA LEU A 207 15.77 9.48 5.56
C LEU A 207 14.62 9.38 6.55
N ALA A 208 13.80 8.34 6.46
CA ALA A 208 12.59 8.19 7.26
C ALA A 208 12.84 8.12 8.77
N GLY A 209 13.97 7.54 9.18
CA GLY A 209 14.25 7.27 10.60
C GLY A 209 13.13 6.45 11.24
N ILE A 210 12.72 6.83 12.45
CA ILE A 210 11.52 6.30 13.11
C ILE A 210 10.45 7.40 13.09
N PRO A 211 9.33 7.21 12.37
CA PRO A 211 8.27 8.21 12.32
C PRO A 211 7.83 8.65 13.74
N GLY A 212 7.87 9.96 14.00
CA GLY A 212 7.46 10.55 15.27
C GLY A 212 8.51 10.55 16.38
N VAL A 213 9.65 9.87 16.21
CA VAL A 213 10.75 9.91 17.19
C VAL A 213 11.75 10.99 16.82
N LYS A 214 12.06 11.87 17.78
CA LYS A 214 13.03 12.95 17.60
C LYS A 214 14.44 12.47 17.99
N ILE A 215 15.46 13.03 17.34
CA ILE A 215 16.87 12.71 17.60
C ILE A 215 17.25 12.86 19.10
N PRO A 216 16.84 13.90 19.84
CA PRO A 216 17.17 14.02 21.26
C PRO A 216 16.69 12.84 22.12
N LEU A 217 15.58 12.19 21.75
CA LEU A 217 15.11 11.00 22.45
C LEU A 217 16.04 9.81 22.18
N LEU A 218 16.53 9.65 20.95
CA LEU A 218 17.53 8.63 20.65
C LEU A 218 18.81 8.88 21.45
N GLU A 219 19.22 10.14 21.57
CA GLU A 219 20.40 10.54 22.35
C GLU A 219 20.24 10.25 23.84
N GLU A 220 19.11 10.62 24.44
CA GLU A 220 18.77 10.37 25.84
C GLU A 220 18.83 8.88 26.20
N PHE A 221 18.32 8.02 25.32
CA PHE A 221 18.33 6.58 25.53
C PHE A 221 19.63 5.88 25.10
N GLY A 222 20.59 6.63 24.53
CA GLY A 222 21.86 6.08 24.04
C GLY A 222 21.67 5.17 22.81
N VAL A 223 20.72 5.49 21.94
CA VAL A 223 20.40 4.73 20.73
C VAL A 223 21.19 5.28 19.55
N ARG A 224 21.88 4.38 18.84
CA ARG A 224 22.41 4.60 17.50
C ARG A 224 21.48 3.94 16.50
N LEU A 225 20.76 4.74 15.72
CA LEU A 225 19.86 4.24 14.68
C LEU A 225 20.55 4.32 13.32
N VAL A 226 20.62 3.18 12.64
CA VAL A 226 21.14 3.04 11.28
C VAL A 226 19.98 2.66 10.35
N SER A 227 19.57 3.61 9.52
CA SER A 227 18.60 3.40 8.45
C SER A 227 19.30 3.34 7.10
N TYR A 228 18.76 2.58 6.16
CA TYR A 228 19.41 2.36 4.87
C TYR A 228 18.41 2.25 3.73
N ASP A 229 18.85 2.66 2.55
CA ASP A 229 18.09 2.51 1.32
C ASP A 229 18.13 1.04 0.90
N LEU A 230 16.97 0.43 0.79
CA LEU A 230 16.82 -0.92 0.25
C LEU A 230 17.38 -0.99 -1.18
N PRO A 231 17.79 -2.17 -1.68
CA PRO A 231 18.39 -2.26 -3.01
C PRO A 231 17.52 -1.65 -4.12
N GLY A 232 18.09 -0.70 -4.87
CA GLY A 232 17.42 0.06 -5.93
C GLY A 232 16.59 1.27 -5.47
N PHE A 233 16.58 1.58 -4.17
CA PHE A 233 16.02 2.81 -3.62
C PHE A 233 17.13 3.82 -3.33
N GLY A 234 16.77 5.10 -3.27
CA GLY A 234 17.70 6.16 -2.87
C GLY A 234 19.04 6.10 -3.61
N GLU A 235 20.13 5.98 -2.87
CA GLU A 235 21.49 5.92 -3.45
C GLU A 235 22.13 4.52 -3.39
N SER A 236 21.32 3.49 -3.09
CA SER A 236 21.72 2.08 -3.10
C SER A 236 21.64 1.48 -4.50
N ASP A 237 22.61 0.63 -4.81
CA ASP A 237 22.62 -0.12 -6.06
C ASP A 237 21.49 -1.18 -6.06
N PRO A 238 20.90 -1.52 -7.21
CA PRO A 238 19.88 -2.57 -7.31
C PRO A 238 20.48 -3.96 -7.08
N HIS A 239 19.70 -4.86 -6.49
CA HIS A 239 20.06 -6.28 -6.34
C HIS A 239 19.27 -7.13 -7.36
N PRO A 240 19.91 -7.71 -8.40
CA PRO A 240 19.20 -8.41 -9.48
C PRO A 240 18.38 -9.63 -9.03
N SER A 241 18.84 -10.37 -8.03
CA SER A 241 18.21 -11.58 -7.47
C SER A 241 17.64 -11.37 -6.06
N ARG A 242 17.11 -10.17 -5.79
CA ARG A 242 16.64 -9.75 -4.46
C ARG A 242 15.58 -10.70 -3.90
N ASN A 243 15.71 -11.05 -2.63
CA ASN A 243 14.70 -11.79 -1.86
C ASN A 243 14.86 -11.47 -0.36
N LEU A 244 14.02 -12.05 0.50
CA LEU A 244 14.09 -11.81 1.95
C LEU A 244 15.40 -12.31 2.58
N ASN A 245 15.95 -13.42 2.09
CA ASN A 245 17.23 -13.92 2.58
C ASN A 245 18.37 -12.95 2.24
N SER A 246 18.46 -12.50 0.99
CA SER A 246 19.46 -11.49 0.60
C SER A 246 19.26 -10.18 1.36
N SER A 247 18.03 -9.79 1.66
CA SER A 247 17.76 -8.61 2.49
C SER A 247 18.28 -8.73 3.93
N ALA A 248 18.21 -9.92 4.53
CA ALA A 248 18.77 -10.16 5.86
C ALA A 248 20.31 -10.08 5.84
N PHE A 249 20.94 -10.61 4.78
CA PHE A 249 22.38 -10.51 4.59
C PHE A 249 22.85 -9.09 4.28
N ASP A 250 22.10 -8.30 3.50
CA ASP A 250 22.39 -6.88 3.28
C ASP A 250 22.40 -6.11 4.60
N MET A 251 21.44 -6.37 5.49
CA MET A 251 21.39 -5.76 6.82
C MET A 251 22.57 -6.18 7.70
N LEU A 252 22.93 -7.47 7.67
CA LEU A 252 24.09 -7.99 8.40
C LEU A 252 25.40 -7.35 7.93
N GLN A 253 25.61 -7.31 6.61
CA GLN A 253 26.81 -6.73 6.00
C GLN A 253 26.90 -5.23 6.25
N LEU A 254 25.77 -4.53 6.24
CA LEU A 254 25.71 -3.13 6.67
C LEU A 254 26.14 -2.98 8.12
N ALA A 255 25.60 -3.80 9.03
CA ALA A 255 25.94 -3.76 10.45
C ALA A 255 27.44 -3.96 10.69
N ASP A 256 28.04 -4.94 10.01
CA ASP A 256 29.49 -5.19 10.06
C ASP A 256 30.28 -3.98 9.52
N ALA A 257 29.88 -3.43 8.39
CA ALA A 257 30.60 -2.32 7.75
C ALA A 257 30.54 -1.01 8.55
N VAL A 258 29.49 -0.79 9.34
CA VAL A 258 29.37 0.39 10.23
C VAL A 258 29.93 0.15 11.64
N GLY A 259 30.61 -0.98 11.85
CA GLY A 259 31.32 -1.30 13.09
C GLY A 259 30.39 -1.72 14.24
N VAL A 260 29.33 -2.46 13.95
CA VAL A 260 28.48 -3.09 14.97
C VAL A 260 28.89 -4.55 15.09
N ASP A 261 29.97 -4.81 15.83
CA ASP A 261 30.60 -6.13 15.91
C ASP A 261 29.74 -7.15 16.69
N ASP A 262 29.00 -6.68 17.69
CA ASP A 262 28.12 -7.49 18.53
C ASP A 262 26.73 -7.70 17.90
N LYS A 263 25.76 -8.10 18.73
CA LYS A 263 24.35 -8.18 18.33
C LYS A 263 23.72 -6.79 18.26
N PHE A 264 22.82 -6.61 17.30
CA PHE A 264 22.06 -5.36 17.13
C PHE A 264 20.55 -5.61 17.19
N TRP A 265 19.80 -4.55 17.44
CA TRP A 265 18.35 -4.57 17.42
C TRP A 265 17.81 -4.29 16.02
N VAL A 266 16.67 -4.87 15.66
CA VAL A 266 16.01 -4.56 14.39
C VAL A 266 14.71 -3.82 14.64
N LEU A 267 14.51 -2.71 13.94
CA LEU A 267 13.29 -1.93 14.00
C LEU A 267 12.53 -2.03 12.67
N GLY A 268 11.40 -2.73 12.66
CA GLY A 268 10.55 -2.87 11.49
C GLY A 268 9.31 -1.99 11.57
N TYR A 269 9.20 -0.97 10.74
CA TYR A 269 7.96 -0.19 10.60
C TYR A 269 7.20 -0.60 9.34
N SER A 270 5.92 -0.95 9.46
CA SER A 270 5.02 -1.27 8.35
C SER A 270 5.60 -2.24 7.32
N GLY A 271 5.91 -1.80 6.10
CA GLY A 271 6.53 -2.64 5.08
C GLY A 271 7.92 -3.14 5.50
N GLY A 272 8.67 -2.33 6.27
CA GLY A 272 9.97 -2.69 6.84
C GLY A 272 9.93 -3.91 7.75
N SER A 273 8.76 -4.27 8.28
CA SER A 273 8.58 -5.46 9.11
C SER A 273 8.95 -6.76 8.38
N ILE A 274 8.73 -6.86 7.05
CA ILE A 274 9.09 -8.09 6.30
C ILE A 274 10.61 -8.33 6.31
N HIS A 275 11.39 -7.26 6.29
CA HIS A 275 12.85 -7.30 6.37
C HIS A 275 13.32 -7.59 7.80
N ALA A 276 12.58 -7.11 8.81
CA ALA A 276 12.84 -7.48 10.20
C ALA A 276 12.59 -8.97 10.46
N TRP A 277 11.46 -9.52 9.98
CA TRP A 277 11.17 -10.96 10.06
C TRP A 277 12.22 -11.80 9.35
N ALA A 278 12.69 -11.34 8.18
CA ALA A 278 13.77 -12.01 7.47
C ALA A 278 15.09 -12.00 8.27
N ALA A 279 15.44 -10.87 8.91
CA ALA A 279 16.64 -10.79 9.74
C ALA A 279 16.59 -11.77 10.92
N LEU A 280 15.44 -11.83 11.63
CA LEU A 280 15.22 -12.82 12.70
C LEU A 280 15.33 -14.26 12.21
N ARG A 281 14.90 -14.54 10.96
CA ARG A 281 14.95 -15.88 10.39
C ARG A 281 16.34 -16.31 9.95
N TYR A 282 17.06 -15.44 9.24
CA TYR A 282 18.26 -15.81 8.48
C TYR A 282 19.57 -15.44 9.19
N VAL A 283 19.56 -14.40 10.04
CA VAL A 283 20.74 -13.97 10.81
C VAL A 283 20.47 -13.88 12.32
N PRO A 284 19.73 -14.83 12.94
CA PRO A 284 19.31 -14.73 14.36
C PRO A 284 20.49 -14.59 15.34
N HIS A 285 21.65 -15.13 14.99
CA HIS A 285 22.87 -15.08 15.79
C HIS A 285 23.41 -13.65 16.00
N ARG A 286 23.04 -12.70 15.13
CA ARG A 286 23.43 -11.28 15.21
C ARG A 286 22.32 -10.35 15.68
N ILE A 287 21.12 -10.87 15.95
CA ILE A 287 20.02 -10.05 16.42
C ILE A 287 19.86 -10.17 17.93
N ALA A 288 19.92 -9.03 18.62
CA ALA A 288 19.69 -8.91 20.06
C ALA A 288 18.19 -9.02 20.39
N GLY A 289 17.36 -8.42 19.54
CA GLY A 289 15.90 -8.39 19.65
C GLY A 289 15.28 -7.59 18.51
N ALA A 290 13.96 -7.57 18.42
CA ALA A 290 13.24 -6.78 17.42
C ALA A 290 12.13 -5.94 18.05
N ALA A 291 11.95 -4.74 17.51
CA ALA A 291 10.79 -3.90 17.74
C ALA A 291 10.06 -3.72 16.41
N VAL A 292 8.76 -4.04 16.36
CA VAL A 292 7.98 -4.00 15.12
C VAL A 292 6.73 -3.17 15.32
N VAL A 293 6.60 -2.10 14.54
CA VAL A 293 5.54 -1.11 14.67
C VAL A 293 4.67 -1.12 13.41
N ALA A 294 3.36 -1.18 13.61
CA ALA A 294 2.33 -1.35 12.58
C ALA A 294 2.66 -2.48 11.58
N PRO A 295 2.91 -3.72 12.06
CA PRO A 295 3.53 -4.78 11.26
C PRO A 295 2.77 -5.08 9.98
N MET A 296 3.51 -5.24 8.88
CA MET A 296 2.99 -5.92 7.68
C MET A 296 3.17 -7.43 7.84
N ILE A 297 2.08 -8.16 7.59
CA ILE A 297 2.08 -9.61 7.40
C ILE A 297 1.62 -9.94 5.98
N ASN A 298 2.04 -11.08 5.43
CA ASN A 298 1.55 -11.54 4.14
C ASN A 298 0.04 -11.79 4.22
N PRO A 299 -0.82 -11.04 3.50
CA PRO A 299 -2.26 -11.20 3.58
C PRO A 299 -2.78 -12.44 2.85
N TYR A 300 -1.86 -13.25 2.29
CA TYR A 300 -2.13 -14.53 1.63
C TYR A 300 -1.38 -15.70 2.29
N GLU A 301 -0.94 -15.53 3.53
CA GLU A 301 -0.28 -16.58 4.30
C GLU A 301 -1.19 -17.83 4.38
N PRO A 302 -0.70 -19.03 3.99
CA PRO A 302 -1.54 -20.24 3.96
C PRO A 302 -2.15 -20.65 5.30
N SER A 303 -1.51 -20.29 6.42
CA SER A 303 -2.02 -20.58 7.77
C SER A 303 -3.15 -19.62 8.22
N MET A 304 -3.47 -18.60 7.42
CA MET A 304 -4.48 -17.60 7.77
C MET A 304 -5.90 -18.14 7.59
N THR A 305 -6.75 -17.94 8.60
CA THR A 305 -8.18 -18.29 8.55
C THR A 305 -8.96 -17.35 7.63
N LYS A 306 -10.17 -17.77 7.23
CA LYS A 306 -11.05 -16.93 6.40
C LYS A 306 -11.52 -15.67 7.14
N GLU A 307 -11.67 -15.74 8.45
CA GLU A 307 -12.09 -14.63 9.31
C GLU A 307 -11.00 -13.56 9.37
N GLU A 308 -9.75 -13.96 9.47
CA GLU A 308 -8.60 -13.05 9.52
C GLU A 308 -8.35 -12.42 8.16
N MET A 309 -8.41 -13.21 7.10
CA MET A 309 -8.37 -12.68 5.74
C MET A 309 -9.51 -11.67 5.50
N ARG A 310 -10.73 -11.97 5.97
CA ARG A 310 -11.86 -11.03 5.91
C ARG A 310 -11.63 -9.77 6.74
N SER A 311 -10.97 -9.86 7.89
CA SER A 311 -10.66 -8.70 8.73
C SER A 311 -9.63 -7.78 8.04
N ILE A 312 -8.53 -8.34 7.50
CA ILE A 312 -7.50 -7.58 6.78
C ILE A 312 -8.09 -6.87 5.56
N TRP A 313 -8.89 -7.59 4.78
CA TRP A 313 -9.46 -7.03 3.55
C TRP A 313 -10.75 -6.25 3.80
N GLY A 314 -11.50 -6.49 4.87
CA GLY A 314 -12.81 -5.89 5.12
C GLY A 314 -12.77 -4.37 5.12
N GLU A 315 -11.79 -3.82 5.84
CA GLU A 315 -11.60 -2.36 6.00
C GLU A 315 -10.67 -1.76 4.93
N SER A 316 -10.06 -2.59 4.08
CA SER A 316 -9.13 -2.12 3.05
C SER A 316 -9.85 -1.48 1.86
N LEU A 317 -9.35 -0.32 1.43
CA LEU A 317 -9.85 0.38 0.24
C LEU A 317 -9.79 -0.51 -1.02
N PRO A 318 -10.77 -0.41 -1.95
CA PRO A 318 -10.78 -1.19 -3.19
C PRO A 318 -9.49 -1.05 -4.01
N ARG A 319 -8.92 0.16 -4.04
CA ARG A 319 -7.64 0.43 -4.71
C ARG A 319 -6.49 -0.37 -4.08
N ARG A 320 -6.43 -0.46 -2.75
CA ARG A 320 -5.41 -1.26 -2.05
C ARG A 320 -5.55 -2.74 -2.41
N LYS A 321 -6.76 -3.29 -2.34
CA LYS A 321 -7.06 -4.68 -2.77
C LYS A 321 -6.57 -4.95 -4.19
N LEU A 322 -6.87 -4.05 -5.12
CA LEU A 322 -6.42 -4.15 -6.51
C LEU A 322 -4.90 -4.16 -6.62
N MET A 323 -4.19 -3.28 -5.91
CA MET A 323 -2.72 -3.24 -5.97
C MET A 323 -2.09 -4.54 -5.48
N TYR A 324 -2.58 -5.12 -4.38
CA TYR A 324 -2.09 -6.41 -3.89
C TYR A 324 -2.43 -7.58 -4.83
N TYR A 325 -3.63 -7.57 -5.41
CA TYR A 325 -4.00 -8.54 -6.44
C TYR A 325 -3.07 -8.46 -7.66
N LEU A 326 -2.78 -7.24 -8.14
CA LEU A 326 -1.85 -7.02 -9.24
C LEU A 326 -0.43 -7.45 -8.88
N ALA A 327 0.06 -7.14 -7.67
CA ALA A 327 1.36 -7.61 -7.19
C ALA A 327 1.47 -9.13 -7.26
N ARG A 328 0.40 -9.84 -6.88
CA ARG A 328 0.39 -11.31 -6.84
C ARG A 328 0.21 -11.96 -8.21
N ARG A 329 -0.61 -11.40 -9.09
CA ARG A 329 -1.02 -12.04 -10.36
C ARG A 329 -0.39 -11.45 -11.60
N LEU A 330 -0.24 -10.12 -11.64
CA LEU A 330 0.17 -9.37 -12.83
C LEU A 330 1.12 -8.22 -12.45
N PRO A 331 2.27 -8.49 -11.79
CA PRO A 331 3.11 -7.44 -11.19
C PRO A 331 3.64 -6.42 -12.21
N LYS A 332 3.80 -6.82 -13.47
CA LYS A 332 4.21 -5.92 -14.55
C LYS A 332 3.23 -4.75 -14.76
N LEU A 333 1.94 -4.93 -14.47
CA LEU A 333 0.94 -3.86 -14.59
C LEU A 333 1.13 -2.76 -13.53
N LEU A 334 1.77 -3.07 -12.39
CA LEU A 334 2.06 -2.06 -11.36
C LEU A 334 2.93 -0.92 -11.88
N SER A 335 3.83 -1.19 -12.84
CA SER A 335 4.67 -0.15 -13.47
C SER A 335 3.83 1.01 -14.01
N PHE A 336 2.69 0.71 -14.63
CA PHE A 336 1.77 1.71 -15.16
C PHE A 336 1.16 2.59 -14.05
N PHE A 337 0.70 1.96 -12.96
CA PHE A 337 0.11 2.68 -11.83
C PHE A 337 1.15 3.54 -11.10
N TYR A 338 2.35 3.01 -10.86
CA TYR A 338 3.41 3.72 -10.15
C TYR A 338 3.90 4.94 -10.94
N ARG A 339 4.12 4.82 -12.26
CA ARG A 339 4.47 5.94 -13.16
C ARG A 339 3.46 7.08 -13.15
N ARG A 340 2.18 6.76 -13.01
CA ARG A 340 1.09 7.75 -12.99
C ARG A 340 0.79 8.26 -11.56
N SER A 341 1.45 7.69 -10.55
CA SER A 341 1.28 8.02 -9.14
C SER A 341 2.55 8.72 -8.62
N PHE A 342 3.29 8.10 -7.70
CA PHE A 342 4.46 8.70 -7.05
C PHE A 342 5.69 8.86 -7.96
N LEU A 343 5.72 8.20 -9.12
CA LEU A 343 6.77 8.41 -10.14
C LEU A 343 6.36 9.41 -11.24
N SER A 344 5.26 10.15 -11.05
CA SER A 344 4.80 11.16 -12.02
C SER A 344 5.61 12.47 -11.99
N GLY A 345 6.55 12.61 -11.05
CA GLY A 345 7.29 13.85 -10.80
C GLY A 345 6.50 14.89 -10.00
N LYS A 346 5.33 14.52 -9.47
CA LYS A 346 4.46 15.37 -8.65
C LYS A 346 4.27 14.76 -7.28
N HIS A 347 4.33 15.58 -6.26
CA HIS A 347 3.93 15.21 -4.91
C HIS A 347 2.43 15.00 -4.84
N GLY A 348 2.03 14.12 -3.94
CA GLY A 348 0.64 13.81 -3.64
C GLY A 348 0.48 13.53 -2.16
N ARG A 349 -0.73 13.72 -1.67
CA ARG A 349 -1.06 13.42 -0.28
C ARG A 349 -0.79 11.94 0.05
N VAL A 350 -0.28 11.69 1.26
CA VAL A 350 0.17 10.36 1.70
C VAL A 350 -0.95 9.31 1.59
N GLU A 351 -2.18 9.64 1.97
CA GLU A 351 -3.31 8.72 1.96
C GLU A 351 -3.68 8.27 0.54
N LYS A 352 -3.55 9.17 -0.44
CA LYS A 352 -3.79 8.88 -1.85
C LYS A 352 -2.67 8.00 -2.43
N LEU A 353 -1.42 8.30 -2.11
CA LEU A 353 -0.26 7.54 -2.61
C LEU A 353 -0.23 6.14 -2.01
N MET A 354 -0.50 6.01 -0.72
CA MET A 354 -0.49 4.74 0.01
C MET A 354 -1.81 3.96 -0.08
N SER A 355 -2.86 4.56 -0.63
CA SER A 355 -4.21 3.97 -0.71
C SER A 355 -4.73 3.52 0.67
N VAL A 356 -4.61 4.42 1.65
CA VAL A 356 -5.08 4.22 3.03
C VAL A 356 -6.11 5.29 3.40
N SER A 357 -6.93 5.00 4.40
CA SER A 357 -7.82 5.99 5.03
C SER A 357 -7.17 6.52 6.30
N LEU A 358 -7.17 7.84 6.49
CA LEU A 358 -6.69 8.47 7.71
C LEU A 358 -7.86 8.82 8.64
N GLY A 359 -7.65 8.67 9.94
CA GLY A 359 -8.55 9.25 10.92
C GLY A 359 -8.39 10.77 10.96
N ARG A 360 -9.38 11.49 11.52
CA ARG A 360 -9.35 12.97 11.55
C ARG A 360 -8.11 13.56 12.25
N ARG A 361 -7.60 12.89 13.29
CA ARG A 361 -6.38 13.31 14.00
C ARG A 361 -5.13 13.14 13.13
N ASP A 362 -5.06 12.01 12.41
CA ASP A 362 -3.95 11.72 11.50
C ASP A 362 -3.96 12.68 10.31
N GLU A 363 -5.15 13.02 9.80
CA GLU A 363 -5.31 14.02 8.74
C GLU A 363 -4.67 15.36 9.15
N ILE A 364 -5.01 15.88 10.33
CA ILE A 364 -4.45 17.12 10.86
C ILE A 364 -2.92 17.04 11.01
N LEU A 365 -2.40 15.90 11.49
CA LEU A 365 -0.95 15.69 11.61
C LEU A 365 -0.26 15.68 10.25
N THR A 366 -0.86 15.02 9.26
CA THR A 366 -0.30 14.92 7.90
C THR A 366 -0.36 16.23 7.11
N GLU A 367 -1.27 17.13 7.48
CA GLU A 367 -1.38 18.48 6.90
C GLU A 367 -0.41 19.48 7.55
N GLY A 368 0.27 19.11 8.64
CA GLY A 368 1.28 19.95 9.27
C GLY A 368 2.53 20.11 8.40
N ALA A 369 3.02 21.34 8.24
CA ALA A 369 4.17 21.66 7.38
C ALA A 369 5.42 20.80 7.68
N THR A 370 5.72 20.54 8.96
CA THR A 370 6.85 19.67 9.35
C THR A 370 6.71 18.25 8.83
N PHE A 371 5.50 17.68 8.86
CA PHE A 371 5.27 16.33 8.33
C PHE A 371 5.30 16.35 6.81
N GLU A 372 4.69 17.35 6.19
CA GLU A 372 4.65 17.48 4.74
C GLU A 372 6.06 17.58 4.14
N ASP A 373 6.92 18.43 4.72
CA ASP A 373 8.32 18.59 4.26
C ASP A 373 9.13 17.30 4.45
N PHE A 374 8.96 16.63 5.59
CA PHE A 374 9.59 15.34 5.86
C PHE A 374 9.12 14.28 4.85
N TRP A 375 7.81 14.15 4.65
CA TRP A 375 7.21 13.18 3.75
C TRP A 375 7.67 13.41 2.30
N HIS A 376 7.64 14.66 1.83
CA HIS A 376 8.11 15.00 0.51
C HIS A 376 9.59 14.67 0.31
N ARG A 377 10.43 14.99 1.30
CA ARG A 377 11.87 14.70 1.20
C ARG A 377 12.16 13.20 1.17
N ASP A 378 11.44 12.41 1.96
CA ASP A 378 11.60 10.95 2.00
C ASP A 378 11.09 10.29 0.71
N VAL A 379 9.94 10.73 0.20
CA VAL A 379 9.40 10.28 -1.09
C VAL A 379 10.36 10.62 -2.23
N GLU A 380 10.84 11.87 -2.29
CA GLU A 380 11.84 12.32 -3.28
C GLU A 380 13.07 11.43 -3.30
N GLU A 381 13.60 11.10 -2.13
CA GLU A 381 14.76 10.22 -2.01
C GLU A 381 14.41 8.80 -2.48
N SER A 382 13.26 8.25 -2.07
CA SER A 382 12.82 6.91 -2.45
C SER A 382 12.68 6.74 -3.97
N VAL A 383 12.23 7.77 -4.68
CA VAL A 383 11.95 7.74 -6.12
C VAL A 383 13.08 8.28 -6.99
N ARG A 384 14.20 8.74 -6.40
CA ARG A 384 15.25 9.49 -7.13
C ARG A 384 15.82 8.76 -8.35
N GLN A 385 15.84 7.43 -8.33
CA GLN A 385 16.34 6.61 -9.45
C GLN A 385 15.34 6.54 -10.62
N GLY A 386 14.09 6.99 -10.45
CA GLY A 386 13.05 6.99 -11.49
C GLY A 386 12.63 5.59 -11.96
N ASN A 387 13.00 4.53 -11.23
CA ASN A 387 12.82 3.15 -11.64
C ASN A 387 11.64 2.51 -10.92
N THR A 388 10.71 1.91 -11.67
CA THR A 388 9.57 1.18 -11.09
C THR A 388 9.95 -0.19 -10.52
N LYS A 389 11.06 -0.79 -10.98
CA LYS A 389 11.40 -2.18 -10.69
C LYS A 389 11.53 -2.47 -9.18
N PRO A 390 12.27 -1.68 -8.37
CA PRO A 390 12.40 -1.93 -6.93
C PRO A 390 11.07 -1.86 -6.16
N PHE A 391 10.17 -0.95 -6.56
CA PHE A 391 8.82 -0.89 -5.99
C PHE A 391 7.96 -2.12 -6.34
N ILE A 392 8.09 -2.64 -7.56
CA ILE A 392 7.38 -3.86 -7.97
C ILE A 392 7.93 -5.07 -7.18
N GLU A 393 9.25 -5.15 -6.99
CA GLU A 393 9.89 -6.19 -6.18
C GLU A 393 9.39 -6.15 -4.74
N GLU A 394 9.33 -4.97 -4.11
CA GLU A 394 8.78 -4.80 -2.77
C GLU A 394 7.29 -5.18 -2.67
N ALA A 395 6.49 -4.79 -3.65
CA ALA A 395 5.08 -5.17 -3.70
C ALA A 395 4.90 -6.70 -3.84
N ILE A 396 5.76 -7.36 -4.63
CA ILE A 396 5.77 -8.83 -4.76
C ILE A 396 6.15 -9.47 -3.42
N LEU A 397 7.17 -8.96 -2.73
CA LEU A 397 7.61 -9.52 -1.45
C LEU A 397 6.48 -9.50 -0.40
N GLN A 398 5.62 -8.48 -0.40
CA GLN A 398 4.47 -8.40 0.51
C GLN A 398 3.41 -9.50 0.30
N VAL A 399 3.37 -10.15 -0.87
CA VAL A 399 2.33 -11.12 -1.25
C VAL A 399 2.87 -12.50 -1.62
N SER A 400 4.20 -12.64 -1.69
CA SER A 400 4.90 -13.88 -2.01
C SER A 400 5.01 -14.81 -0.80
N ASN A 401 5.21 -16.10 -1.05
CA ASN A 401 5.61 -17.02 0.02
C ASN A 401 7.06 -16.70 0.43
N TRP A 402 7.27 -16.41 1.70
CA TRP A 402 8.56 -15.99 2.26
C TRP A 402 9.56 -17.12 2.45
N GLY A 403 9.12 -18.38 2.30
CA GLY A 403 9.92 -19.56 2.60
C GLY A 403 10.02 -19.88 4.10
N PHE A 404 9.34 -19.10 4.93
CA PHE A 404 9.16 -19.32 6.36
C PHE A 404 7.84 -18.66 6.80
N SER A 405 7.30 -19.13 7.90
CA SER A 405 6.12 -18.57 8.57
C SER A 405 6.56 -17.85 9.86
N LEU A 406 5.70 -16.98 10.41
CA LEU A 406 5.99 -16.36 11.72
C LEU A 406 6.03 -17.40 12.85
N ALA A 407 5.31 -18.53 12.69
CA ALA A 407 5.40 -19.70 13.55
C ALA A 407 6.84 -20.22 13.69
N ASP A 408 7.62 -20.19 12.60
CA ASP A 408 9.01 -20.66 12.59
C ASP A 408 9.95 -19.78 13.43
N LEU A 409 9.54 -18.56 13.75
CA LEU A 409 10.30 -17.67 14.63
C LEU A 409 10.04 -17.95 16.11
N GLN A 410 8.96 -18.67 16.42
CA GLN A 410 8.65 -19.02 17.80
C GLN A 410 9.60 -20.07 18.33
N VAL A 411 9.99 -19.92 19.60
CA VAL A 411 10.83 -20.89 20.27
C VAL A 411 10.06 -22.19 20.46
N GLN A 412 10.36 -23.18 19.64
CA GLN A 412 9.81 -24.53 19.72
C GLN A 412 10.90 -25.53 20.04
N ARG A 413 10.64 -26.39 21.02
CA ARG A 413 11.50 -27.53 21.31
C ARG A 413 11.27 -28.63 20.27
N LYS A 414 12.12 -28.72 19.26
CA LYS A 414 12.09 -29.78 18.26
C LYS A 414 12.89 -30.98 18.76
N CYS A 415 12.16 -32.02 19.18
CA CYS A 415 12.75 -33.31 19.52
C CYS A 415 12.71 -34.23 18.29
N TYR A 416 13.86 -34.60 17.75
CA TYR A 416 13.92 -35.56 16.63
C TYR A 416 13.54 -36.96 17.13
N ARG A 417 12.34 -37.44 16.77
CA ARG A 417 11.87 -38.80 17.10
C ARG A 417 11.51 -39.69 15.90
N ASN A 418 11.54 -39.18 14.67
CA ASN A 418 11.09 -39.95 13.51
C ASN A 418 12.26 -40.53 12.72
N GLY A 419 12.38 -41.86 12.75
CA GLY A 419 13.35 -42.68 12.03
C GLY A 419 13.92 -43.81 12.89
N ILE A 420 14.30 -44.93 12.28
CA ILE A 420 14.90 -46.09 12.98
C ILE A 420 16.23 -45.69 13.65
N PHE A 421 16.99 -44.77 13.03
CA PHE A 421 18.29 -44.30 13.51
C PHE A 421 18.20 -43.40 14.76
N PRO A 422 17.36 -42.35 14.81
CA PRO A 422 17.14 -41.57 16.04
C PRO A 422 16.53 -42.38 17.18
N TRP A 423 15.69 -43.38 16.89
CA TRP A 423 15.14 -44.30 17.88
C TRP A 423 16.21 -45.18 18.53
N LEU A 424 17.12 -45.75 17.71
CA LEU A 424 18.29 -46.50 18.21
C LEU A 424 19.22 -45.61 19.05
N LYS A 425 19.47 -44.36 18.64
CA LYS A 425 20.25 -43.40 19.45
C LYS A 425 19.55 -43.05 20.77
N SER A 426 18.23 -42.88 20.76
CA SER A 426 17.43 -42.56 21.95
C SER A 426 17.46 -43.65 23.04
N LEU A 427 17.83 -44.88 22.71
CA LEU A 427 17.98 -45.98 23.69
C LEU A 427 19.30 -45.87 24.49
N TYR A 428 20.29 -45.13 23.97
CA TYR A 428 21.62 -45.00 24.57
C TYR A 428 22.02 -43.56 24.92
N SER A 429 21.29 -42.54 24.43
CA SER A 429 21.47 -41.12 24.80
C SER A 429 20.09 -40.44 24.98
N LEU A 430 19.99 -39.52 25.94
CA LEU A 430 18.85 -38.60 26.06
C LEU A 430 18.61 -37.95 24.68
N ALA A 431 17.38 -38.03 24.16
CA ALA A 431 17.03 -37.38 22.90
C ALA A 431 17.35 -35.88 23.01
N GLU A 432 18.37 -35.43 22.30
CA GLU A 432 18.74 -34.01 22.21
C GLU A 432 17.58 -33.30 21.50
N CYS A 433 16.82 -32.54 22.27
CA CYS A 433 15.82 -31.65 21.71
C CYS A 433 16.49 -30.30 21.47
N GLU A 434 16.53 -29.86 20.21
CA GLU A 434 17.03 -28.53 19.87
C GLU A 434 15.91 -27.50 20.05
N LEU A 435 16.24 -26.35 20.62
CA LEU A 435 15.36 -25.19 20.56
C LEU A 435 15.49 -24.58 19.17
N ALA A 436 14.42 -24.66 18.38
CA ALA A 436 14.32 -24.01 17.08
C ALA A 436 13.52 -22.69 17.24
N GLY A 437 13.93 -21.63 16.54
CA GLY A 437 13.27 -20.32 16.59
C GLY A 437 14.22 -19.19 16.99
N PHE A 438 13.68 -17.98 17.12
CA PHE A 438 14.42 -16.81 17.58
C PHE A 438 14.29 -16.68 19.10
N LEU A 439 15.42 -16.65 19.81
CA LEU A 439 15.46 -16.65 21.28
C LEU A 439 15.43 -15.24 21.90
N GLY A 440 15.64 -14.19 21.09
CA GLY A 440 15.64 -12.81 21.58
C GLY A 440 14.21 -12.25 21.73
N PRO A 441 14.05 -11.15 22.48
CA PRO A 441 12.77 -10.48 22.62
C PRO A 441 12.26 -9.93 21.27
N ILE A 442 10.95 -10.09 21.05
CA ILE A 442 10.23 -9.49 19.92
C ILE A 442 9.10 -8.64 20.50
N HIS A 443 9.14 -7.33 20.30
CA HIS A 443 8.10 -6.41 20.73
C HIS A 443 7.28 -5.93 19.53
N ILE A 444 5.95 -5.98 19.62
CA ILE A 444 5.05 -5.64 18.52
C ILE A 444 4.03 -4.58 18.98
N TRP A 445 3.92 -3.49 18.22
CA TRP A 445 2.92 -2.43 18.44
C TRP A 445 2.12 -2.19 17.15
N GLY A 446 0.79 -2.12 17.17
CA GLY A 446 0.02 -1.84 15.95
C GLY A 446 -1.42 -1.40 16.17
N TRP A 447 -1.91 -0.47 15.35
CA TRP A 447 -3.29 0.06 15.37
C TRP A 447 -4.33 -0.89 14.76
N MET A 448 -3.92 -1.94 14.03
CA MET A 448 -4.80 -3.07 13.68
C MET A 448 -5.17 -3.93 14.90
N ILE A 449 -4.76 -3.52 16.10
CA ILE A 449 -5.15 -4.11 17.38
C ILE A 449 -6.36 -3.33 17.95
N LYS A 450 -7.45 -3.23 17.19
CA LYS A 450 -8.80 -3.12 17.79
C LYS A 450 -9.41 -4.50 18.08
N LEU A 451 -8.60 -5.55 17.96
CA LEU A 451 -8.96 -6.95 18.22
C LEU A 451 -8.36 -7.52 19.53
N PHE A 452 -7.68 -6.71 20.37
CA PHE A 452 -7.17 -7.14 21.69
C PHE A 452 -7.54 -6.21 22.86
N HIS A 453 -8.72 -5.57 22.83
CA HIS A 453 -9.37 -5.12 24.06
C HIS A 453 -10.88 -5.35 23.97
N LYS A 454 -11.27 -6.55 24.39
CA LYS A 454 -12.49 -6.79 25.14
C LYS A 454 -12.13 -7.78 26.23
N GLU A 455 -11.55 -7.23 27.28
CA GLU A 455 -11.98 -7.36 28.67
C GLU A 455 -11.38 -6.19 29.45
#